data_AF-A0A9Q8YW49-F1
#
_entry.id   AF-A0A9Q8YW49-F1
#
_cell.length_a   1.000
_cell.length_b   1.000
_cell.length_c   1.000
_cell.angle_alpha   90.00
_cell.angle_beta   90.00
_cell.angle_gamma   90.00
#
_symmetry.space_group_name_H-M   'P 1'
#
loop_
_entity.id
_entity.type
_entity.pdbx_description
1 polymer ?
#
loop_
_entity_poly.entity_id
_entity_poly.type
_entity_poly.pdbx_seq_one_letter_code
_entity_poly.pdbx_strand_id
1 'polypeptide(L)' 'MKKYELTDETIEVDGKNLHFIRASREVDDAKAGDIGGYIENESNL' A
#
# COMPACT_ATOMS: atom_id res chain seq x y z
N MET A 1 -11.50 8.35 5.99
CA MET A 1 -10.66 7.43 6.80
C MET A 1 -9.67 6.76 5.87
N LYS A 2 -8.36 7.00 6.02
CA LYS A 2 -7.35 6.27 5.25
C LYS A 2 -7.31 4.82 5.74
N LYS A 3 -7.48 3.86 4.83
CA LYS A 3 -7.46 2.42 5.11
C LYS A 3 -6.05 1.83 5.06
N TYR A 4 -5.14 2.53 4.39
CA TYR A 4 -3.77 2.10 4.12
C TYR A 4 -2.81 3.27 4.30
N GLU A 5 -1.57 2.95 4.63
CA GLU A 5 -0.43 3.85 4.70
C GLU A 5 0.59 3.44 3.65
N LEU A 6 1.11 4.42 2.92
CA LEU A 6 2.26 4.23 2.04
C LEU A 6 3.50 4.06 2.91
N THR A 7 4.33 3.07 2.61
CA THR A 7 5.65 2.94 3.24
C THR A 7 6.70 3.65 2.40
N ASP A 8 7.88 3.88 3.00
CA ASP A 8 9.04 4.43 2.31
C ASP A 8 9.69 3.41 1.34
N GLU A 9 9.24 2.16 1.36
CA GLU A 9 9.70 1.13 0.44
C GLU A 9 9.00 1.27 -0.91
N THR A 10 9.82 1.38 -1.96
CA THR A 10 9.36 1.50 -3.34
C THR A 10 10.03 0.47 -4.23
N ILE A 11 9.32 0.06 -5.28
CA ILE A 11 9.87 -0.77 -6.35
C ILE A 11 9.60 -0.09 -7.69
N GLU A 12 10.52 -0.26 -8.64
CA GLU A 12 10.30 0.15 -10.02
C GLU A 12 9.83 -1.06 -10.84
N VAL A 13 8.68 -0.93 -11.50
CA VAL A 13 8.14 -1.93 -12.41
C VAL A 13 7.74 -1.23 -13.70
N ASP A 14 8.34 -1.62 -14.83
CA ASP A 14 8.05 -1.06 -16.16
C ASP A 14 8.20 0.48 -16.22
N GLY A 15 9.23 1.02 -15.55
CA GLY A 15 9.49 2.46 -15.47
C GLY A 15 8.54 3.24 -14.54
N LYS A 16 7.69 2.53 -13.79
CA LYS A 16 6.79 3.13 -12.80
C LYS A 16 7.24 2.81 -11.38
N ASN A 17 7.26 3.84 -10.53
CA ASN A 17 7.51 3.67 -9.11
C ASN A 17 6.22 3.28 -8.40
N LEU A 18 6.24 2.13 -7.74
CA LEU A 18 5.16 1.67 -6.90
C LEU A 18 5.61 1.71 -5.44
N HIS A 19 4.69 2.13 -4.57
CA HIS A 19 4.88 2.16 -3.13
C HIS A 19 4.25 0.94 -2.50
N PHE A 20 4.95 0.32 -1.56
CA PHE A 20 4.34 -0.67 -0.69
C PHE A 20 3.28 0.00 0.18
N ILE A 21 2.14 -0.67 0.33
CA ILE A 21 1.12 -0.24 1.28
C ILE A 21 1.07 -1.13 2.50
N ARG A 22 0.82 -0.52 3.65
CA ARG A 22 0.56 -1.20 4.90
C ARG A 22 -0.87 -0.91 5.32
N ALA A 23 -1.60 -1.94 5.75
CA ALA A 23 -2.92 -1.74 6.31
C ALA A 23 -2.79 -0.92 7.62
N SER A 24 -3.38 0.28 7.67
CA SER A 24 -3.31 1.13 8.87
C SER A 24 -4.32 0.69 9.94
N ARG A 25 -5.26 -0.16 9.55
CA ARG A 25 -6.28 -0.79 10.40
C ARG A 25 -6.66 -2.13 9.81
N GLU A 26 -7.35 -2.94 10.59
CA GLU A 26 -7.93 -4.19 10.08
C GLU A 26 -8.92 -3.89 8.95
N VAL A 27 -8.68 -4.46 7.77
CA VAL A 27 -9.46 -4.26 6.55
C VAL A 27 -9.71 -5.61 5.88
N ASP A 28 -10.99 -6.00 5.82
CA ASP A 28 -11.50 -7.26 5.29
C ASP A 28 -10.77 -8.51 5.83
N ASP A 29 -9.65 -8.93 5.22
CA ASP A 29 -8.83 -10.08 5.61
C ASP A 29 -7.40 -9.73 6.08
N ALA A 30 -7.03 -8.44 6.11
CA ALA A 30 -5.71 -7.98 6.52
C ALA A 30 -5.76 -7.27 7.87
N LYS A 31 -4.82 -7.60 8.77
CA LYS A 31 -4.71 -6.96 10.09
C LYS A 31 -3.97 -5.64 9.98
N ALA A 32 -4.19 -4.78 10.97
CA ALA A 32 -3.41 -3.56 11.11
C ALA A 32 -1.91 -3.91 11.18
N GLY A 33 -1.15 -3.36 10.25
CA GLY A 33 0.28 -3.60 10.13
C GLY A 33 0.68 -4.69 9.15
N ASP A 34 -0.26 -5.40 8.52
CA ASP A 34 0.05 -6.34 7.45
C ASP A 34 0.50 -5.60 6.18
N ILE A 35 1.53 -6.16 5.53
CA ILE A 35 2.07 -5.67 4.26
C ILE A 35 1.08 -6.07 3.17
N GLY A 36 0.49 -5.08 2.50
CA GLY A 36 -0.42 -5.27 1.40
C GLY A 36 0.29 -5.30 0.05
N GLY A 37 -0.43 -4.93 -1.00
CA GLY A 37 0.11 -4.85 -2.36
C GLY A 37 0.97 -3.61 -2.63
N TYR A 38 1.11 -3.30 -3.91
CA TYR A 38 1.82 -2.13 -4.41
C TYR A 38 0.84 -1.18 -5.07
N ILE A 39 0.95 0.12 -4.78
CA ILE A 39 0.16 1.15 -5.46
C ILE A 39 1.07 2.22 -6.06
N GLU A 40 0.70 2.70 -7.24
CA GLU A 40 1.39 3.84 -7.88
C GLU A 40 0.99 5.15 -7.19
N ASN A 41 -0.27 5.27 -6.76
CA ASN A 41 -0.83 6.42 -6.05
C ASN A 41 -2.12 6.03 -5.29
N GLU A 42 -2.59 6.90 -4.39
CA GLU A 42 -3.82 6.67 -3.60
C GLU A 42 -5.11 6.53 -4.45
N SER A 43 -5.09 6.85 -5.75
CA SER A 43 -6.25 6.70 -6.63
C SER A 43 -6.42 5.28 -7.20
N ASN A 44 -5.43 4.40 -7.00
CA ASN A 44 -5.53 2.97 -7.36
C ASN A 44 -6.28 2.12 -6.32
N LEU A 45 -6.76 2.74 -5.22
CA LEU A 45 -7.51 2.13 -4.12
C LEU A 45 -8.96 2.63 -4.09
#